data_AF-A0A349UMB3-F1
#
_entry.id   AF-A0A349UMB3-F1
#
_cell.length_a   1.000
_cell.length_b   1.000
_cell.length_c   1.000
_cell.angle_alpha   90.00
_cell.angle_beta   90.00
_cell.angle_gamma   90.00
#
_symmetry.space_group_name_H-M   'P 1'
#
loop_
_entity.id
_entity.type
_entity.pdbx_description
1 polymer ?
#
loop_
_entity_poly.entity_id
_entity_poly.type
_entity_poly.pdbx_seq_one_letter_code
_entity_poly.pdbx_strand_id
1 'polypeptide(L)'
;MATVRPRVMAEPEPQPARKGRVISEPLPTAAQHAARMKVLQAVTDTSEGIHLADADFIITGGRGLRGKKGFELLRRFAHLVGG
;
A
#
# COMPACT_ATOMS: atom_id res chain seq x y z
N MET A 1 -10.87 21.07 6.24
CA MET A 1 -10.53 19.71 5.77
C MET A 1 -9.25 19.29 6.47
N ALA A 2 -9.12 18.03 6.88
CA ALA A 2 -7.91 17.51 7.54
C ALA A 2 -7.51 16.19 6.88
N THR A 3 -6.23 16.03 6.57
CA THR A 3 -5.68 14.76 6.11
C THR A 3 -5.29 13.92 7.33
N VAL A 4 -5.66 12.65 7.33
CA VAL A 4 -5.34 11.71 8.42
C VAL A 4 -4.16 10.86 8.00
N ARG A 5 -3.22 10.62 8.91
CA ARG A 5 -2.06 9.77 8.64
C ARG A 5 -2.53 8.31 8.45
N PRO A 6 -2.10 7.62 7.37
CA PRO A 6 -2.42 6.22 7.17
C PRO A 6 -2.01 5.35 8.37
N ARG A 7 -2.73 4.25 8.60
CA ARG A 7 -2.47 3.24 9.66
C ARG A 7 -2.60 3.74 11.11
N VAL A 8 -3.20 4.90 11.36
CA VAL A 8 -3.43 5.42 12.73
C VAL A 8 -4.76 4.96 13.32
N MET A 9 -5.80 4.85 12.50
CA MET A 9 -7.14 4.46 12.95
C MET A 9 -7.35 2.97 12.70
N ALA A 10 -8.07 2.30 13.60
CA ALA A 10 -8.46 0.91 13.42
C ALA A 10 -9.53 0.78 12.32
N GLU A 11 -9.40 -0.25 11.49
CA GLU A 11 -10.43 -0.61 10.51
C GLU A 11 -11.64 -1.22 11.24
N PRO A 12 -12.87 -0.73 10.98
CA PRO A 12 -14.06 -1.33 11.56
C PRO A 12 -14.44 -2.62 10.84
N GLU A 13 -14.94 -3.60 11.60
CA GLU A 13 -15.45 -4.84 11.02
C GLU A 13 -16.61 -4.58 10.02
N PRO A 14 -16.60 -5.23 8.84
CA PRO A 14 -17.69 -5.12 7.88
C PRO A 14 -19.03 -5.54 8.49
N GLN A 15 -20.06 -4.72 8.31
CA GLN A 15 -21.44 -5.01 8.77
C GLN A 15 -22.38 -5.10 7.56
N PRO A 16 -22.61 -6.31 7.00
CA PRO A 16 -23.38 -6.49 5.75
C PRO A 16 -24.82 -5.97 5.81
N ALA A 17 -25.43 -5.94 7.00
CA ALA A 17 -26.81 -5.47 7.20
C ALA A 17 -26.96 -3.94 7.14
N ARG A 18 -25.84 -3.19 7.14
CA ARG A 18 -25.86 -1.72 7.14
C ARG A 18 -26.31 -1.19 5.78
N LYS A 19 -27.32 -0.34 5.77
CA LYS A 19 -27.84 0.32 4.56
C LYS A 19 -27.32 1.75 4.45
N GLY A 20 -27.15 2.23 3.23
CA GLY A 20 -26.76 3.60 2.91
C GLY A 20 -27.47 4.08 1.64
N ARG A 21 -27.41 5.38 1.37
CA ARG A 21 -27.95 5.98 0.15
C ARG A 21 -26.83 6.19 -0.86
N VAL A 22 -26.98 5.65 -2.06
CA VAL A 22 -26.09 5.94 -3.20
C VAL A 22 -26.65 7.17 -3.92
N ILE A 23 -25.85 8.24 -4.00
CA ILE A 23 -26.20 9.45 -4.74
C ILE A 23 -25.23 9.53 -5.92
N SER A 24 -25.76 9.42 -7.13
CA SER A 24 -24.97 9.60 -8.35
C SER A 24 -25.14 11.04 -8.84
N GLU A 25 -24.08 11.84 -8.71
CA GLU A 25 -24.06 13.22 -9.19
C GLU A 25 -23.28 13.27 -10.52
N PRO A 26 -23.96 13.58 -11.65
CA PRO A 26 -23.27 13.69 -12.93
C PRO A 26 -22.39 14.95 -12.92
N LEU A 27 -21.08 14.75 -13.00
CA LEU A 27 -20.15 15.85 -13.21
C LEU A 27 -20.20 16.28 -14.69
N PRO A 28 -20.42 17.56 -15.01
CA PRO A 28 -20.35 18.04 -16.38
C PRO A 28 -18.97 17.77 -16.97
N THR A 29 -18.94 17.22 -18.18
CA THR A 29 -17.73 16.73 -18.83
C THR A 29 -16.67 17.82 -18.91
N ALA A 30 -15.43 17.44 -18.56
CA ALA A 30 -14.24 18.25 -18.30
C ALA A 30 -13.69 19.08 -19.49
N ALA A 31 -14.52 19.59 -20.40
CA ALA A 31 -14.07 20.51 -21.44
C ALA A 31 -13.51 21.82 -20.87
N GLN A 32 -13.93 22.22 -19.66
CA GLN A 32 -13.45 23.45 -19.00
C GLN A 32 -12.19 23.25 -18.15
N HIS A 33 -11.80 22.00 -17.87
CA HIS A 33 -10.61 21.66 -17.10
C HIS A 33 -9.77 20.65 -17.86
N ALA A 34 -9.17 21.09 -18.97
CA ALA A 34 -8.17 20.30 -19.68
C ALA A 34 -7.07 19.91 -18.68
N ALA A 35 -6.96 18.61 -18.38
CA ALA A 35 -5.94 18.10 -17.49
C ALA A 35 -4.58 18.52 -18.05
N ARG A 36 -3.85 19.36 -17.30
CA ARG A 36 -2.50 19.82 -17.70
C ARG A 36 -1.48 18.68 -17.71
N MET A 37 -1.81 17.54 -17.10
CA MET A 37 -0.99 16.35 -17.06
C MET A 37 -1.59 15.26 -17.92
N LYS A 38 -0.72 14.62 -18.70
CA LYS A 38 -1.01 13.40 -19.45
C LYS A 38 -0.24 12.26 -18.82
N VAL A 39 -0.94 11.22 -18.38
CA VAL A 39 -0.31 9.96 -17.98
C VAL A 39 0.23 9.31 -19.25
N LEU A 40 1.56 9.22 -19.38
CA LEU A 40 2.21 8.61 -20.54
C LEU A 40 2.27 7.09 -20.40
N GLN A 41 2.55 6.62 -19.19
CA GLN A 41 2.69 5.21 -18.86
C GLN A 41 2.43 5.02 -17.36
N ALA A 42 1.71 3.96 -17.01
CA ALA A 42 1.65 3.43 -15.66
C ALA A 42 2.44 2.13 -15.64
N VAL A 43 3.49 2.07 -14.82
CA VAL A 43 4.29 0.85 -14.64
C VAL A 43 3.91 0.24 -13.30
N THR A 44 3.47 -1.01 -13.34
CA THR A 44 3.21 -1.78 -12.11
C THR A 44 4.48 -2.55 -11.78
N ASP A 45 4.94 -2.46 -10.54
CA ASP A 45 6.06 -3.27 -10.09
C ASP A 45 5.63 -4.74 -10.00
N THR A 46 6.38 -5.61 -10.67
CA THR A 46 6.18 -7.07 -10.65
C THR A 46 7.24 -7.78 -9.82
N SER A 47 7.97 -7.04 -8.97
CA SER A 47 8.92 -7.63 -8.03
C SER A 47 8.21 -8.66 -7.13
N GLU A 48 8.83 -9.82 -6.97
CA GLU A 48 8.32 -10.86 -6.06
C GLU A 48 8.51 -10.40 -4.62
N GLY A 49 7.41 -10.25 -3.88
CA GLY A 49 7.43 -9.90 -2.46
C GLY A 49 6.35 -8.90 -2.08
N ILE A 50 6.28 -8.59 -0.78
CA ILE A 50 5.39 -7.55 -0.27
C ILE A 50 6.14 -6.22 -0.32
N HIS A 51 5.46 -5.16 -0.78
CA HIS A 51 6.04 -3.83 -0.76
C HIS A 51 6.30 -3.42 0.70
N LEU A 52 7.48 -2.85 1.01
CA LEU A 52 7.88 -2.57 2.39
C LEU A 52 6.89 -1.63 3.12
N ALA A 53 6.25 -0.73 2.38
CA ALA A 53 5.23 0.16 2.94
C ALA A 53 3.96 -0.59 3.36
N ASP A 54 3.72 -1.76 2.77
CA ASP A 54 2.54 -2.59 2.99
C ASP A 54 2.80 -3.71 3.99
N ALA A 55 4.06 -4.13 4.18
CA ALA A 55 4.45 -5.20 5.08
C ALA A 55 3.98 -4.98 6.52
N ASP A 56 3.43 -6.04 7.11
CA ASP A 56 3.07 -6.09 8.54
C ASP A 56 4.31 -6.32 9.42
N PHE A 57 5.25 -7.11 8.91
CA PHE A 57 6.50 -7.43 9.59
C PHE A 57 7.70 -7.04 8.72
N ILE A 58 8.63 -6.29 9.32
CA ILE A 58 9.86 -5.87 8.64
C ILE A 58 11.07 -6.42 9.40
N ILE A 59 11.81 -7.31 8.76
CA ILE A 59 12.96 -7.99 9.35
C ILE A 59 14.21 -7.27 8.85
N THR A 60 14.84 -6.48 9.73
CA THR A 60 15.97 -5.63 9.36
C THR A 60 17.32 -6.25 9.68
N GLY A 61 18.32 -5.93 8.87
CA GLY A 61 19.69 -6.43 9.00
C GLY A 61 20.71 -5.33 8.76
N GLY A 62 21.76 -5.28 9.58
CA GLY A 62 22.80 -4.25 9.52
C GLY A 62 24.22 -4.81 9.52
N ARG A 63 25.21 -3.96 9.82
CA ARG A 63 26.65 -4.32 9.83
C ARG A 63 26.99 -5.55 10.67
N GLY A 64 26.21 -5.84 11.72
CA GLY A 64 26.40 -7.00 12.59
C GLY A 64 26.27 -8.37 11.91
N LEU A 65 25.65 -8.44 10.73
CA LEU A 65 25.42 -9.69 9.99
C LEU A 65 26.65 -10.23 9.25
N ARG A 66 27.73 -9.44 9.17
CA ARG A 66 29.02 -9.83 8.58
C ARG A 66 28.90 -10.49 7.19
N GLY A 67 27.98 -9.98 6.36
CA GLY A 67 27.86 -10.34 4.95
C GLY A 67 26.57 -11.10 4.58
N LYS A 68 26.56 -11.64 3.36
CA LYS A 68 25.37 -12.19 2.69
C LYS A 68 24.69 -13.33 3.46
N LYS A 69 25.47 -14.20 4.13
CA LYS A 69 24.94 -15.34 4.89
C LYS A 69 23.99 -14.92 6.02
N GLY A 70 24.24 -13.78 6.65
CA GLY A 70 23.33 -13.26 7.69
C GLY A 70 22.00 -12.78 7.11
N PHE A 71 22.00 -12.17 5.92
CA PHE A 71 20.77 -11.77 5.23
C PHE A 71 19.97 -12.98 4.71
N GLU A 72 20.62 -14.08 4.33
CA GLU A 72 19.92 -15.31 3.96
C GLU A 72 19.10 -15.87 5.13
N LEU A 73 19.62 -15.79 6.36
CA LEU A 73 18.88 -16.17 7.56
C LEU A 73 17.67 -15.27 7.79
N LEU A 74 17.85 -13.95 7.70
CA LEU A 74 16.76 -12.99 7.85
C LEU A 74 15.67 -13.20 6.79
N ARG A 75 16.05 -13.49 5.54
CA ARG A 75 15.10 -13.76 4.47
C ARG A 75 14.29 -15.03 4.73
N ARG A 76 14.91 -16.08 5.30
CA ARG A 76 14.17 -17.28 5.72
C ARG A 76 13.16 -16.97 6.83
N PHE A 77 13.54 -16.14 7.79
CA PHE A 77 12.64 -15.74 8.85
C PHE A 77 11.50 -14.86 8.34
N ALA A 78 11.79 -13.90 7.45
CA ALA A 78 10.80 -13.05 6.80
C ALA A 78 9.72 -13.89 6.08
N HIS A 79 10.13 -14.86 5.26
CA HIS A 79 9.19 -15.77 4.61
C HIS A 79 8.32 -16.60 5.58
N LEU A 80 8.82 -16.92 6.78
CA LEU A 80 8.05 -17.67 7.77
C LEU A 80 6.97 -16.81 8.46
N VAL A 81 7.21 -15.51 8.60
CA VAL A 81 6.29 -14.59 9.28
C VAL A 81 5.46 -13.75 8.31
N GLY A 82 5.59 -13.99 7.00
CA GLY A 82 4.87 -13.24 5.96
C GLY A 82 5.39 -11.82 5.75
N GLY A 83 6.69 -11.60 5.98
CA GLY A 83 7.41 -10.36 5.65
C GLY A 83 8.52 -10.54 4.62
#